data_AF-A0A0W7X3X4-F1
#
_entry.id   AF-A0A0W7X3X4-F1
#
_cell.length_a   1.000
_cell.length_b   1.000
_cell.length_c   1.000
_cell.angle_alpha   90.00
_cell.angle_beta   90.00
_cell.angle_gamma   90.00
#
_symmetry.space_group_name_H-M   'P 1'
#
loop_
_entity.id
_entity.type
_entity.pdbx_description
1 polymer ?
#
loop_
_entity_poly.entity_id
_entity_poly.type
_entity_poly.pdbx_seq_one_letter_code
_entity_poly.pdbx_strand_id
1 'polypeptide(L)'
;MATIVRLHIRDSSPAEEVDLDTLTPRARALAEAISMSFGQQPLGVLCDTDRTKGENPQFAYRYGTGPQAEAIAAQPDRRFLTHLTPIRQDSPRSPEQWLEANARDIPLDYWPIAGAHSRMRPLEERVPSADAAREDRCLTRDQALPYLADKSERTIILSPDAWILLQKAGNIPGPRHYAVGGLMPLWHVDDLDAYIARDYERWTVSQVAEYLGYSGPSATGSARRQLSRWELAPVDRQPGRAGENRYAADQVQAAHRARPGKGRHGAERAGGGRFTASDSTAAETSEESA
;
A
#
# COMPACT_ATOMS: atom_id res chain seq x y z
N MET A 1 -2.40 -30.63 0.14
CA MET A 1 -0.96 -30.82 0.45
C MET A 1 -0.30 -29.48 0.18
N ALA A 2 0.54 -28.98 1.10
CA ALA A 2 1.23 -27.71 0.91
C ALA A 2 2.20 -27.79 -0.27
N THR A 3 2.32 -26.73 -1.07
CA THR A 3 3.25 -26.67 -2.19
C THR A 3 4.58 -26.07 -1.73
N ILE A 4 5.62 -26.89 -1.57
CA ILE A 4 6.92 -26.45 -1.02
C ILE A 4 7.99 -26.37 -2.11
N VAL A 5 8.78 -25.29 -2.09
CA VAL A 5 9.99 -25.14 -2.92
C VAL A 5 11.23 -24.96 -2.05
N ARG A 6 12.40 -25.32 -2.59
CA ARG A 6 13.70 -25.11 -1.95
C ARG A 6 14.45 -23.98 -2.64
N LEU A 7 14.96 -23.03 -1.87
CA LEU A 7 15.62 -21.83 -2.40
C LEU A 7 16.94 -21.53 -1.66
N HIS A 8 17.98 -21.17 -2.41
CA HIS A 8 19.25 -20.65 -1.90
C HIS A 8 19.23 -19.12 -1.92
N ILE A 9 18.47 -18.52 -1.00
CA ILE A 9 18.31 -17.06 -0.92
C ILE A 9 19.23 -16.39 0.09
N ARG A 10 19.78 -17.14 1.05
CA ARG A 10 20.80 -16.63 1.99
C ARG A 10 22.20 -16.88 1.46
N ASP A 11 23.06 -15.88 1.61
CA ASP A 11 24.47 -16.02 1.25
C ASP A 11 25.11 -17.17 2.06
N SER A 12 25.80 -18.06 1.34
CA SER A 12 26.59 -19.18 1.90
C SER A 12 25.80 -20.09 2.86
N SER A 13 24.49 -20.19 2.69
CA SER A 13 23.59 -20.97 3.55
C SER A 13 22.94 -22.14 2.78
N PRO A 14 22.50 -23.21 3.49
CA PRO A 14 21.75 -24.28 2.86
C PRO A 14 20.42 -23.77 2.28
N ALA A 15 19.85 -24.52 1.34
CA ALA A 15 18.54 -24.18 0.80
C ALA A 15 17.48 -24.20 1.91
N GLU A 16 16.67 -23.15 1.97
CA GLU A 16 15.53 -23.02 2.85
C GLU A 16 14.26 -23.51 2.13
N GLU A 17 13.37 -24.17 2.86
CA GLU A 17 12.05 -24.57 2.35
C GLU A 17 11.08 -23.40 2.51
N VAL A 18 10.29 -23.17 1.47
CA VAL A 18 9.27 -22.11 1.43
C VAL A 18 7.94 -22.73 1.04
N ASP A 19 6.92 -22.49 1.85
CA ASP A 19 5.54 -22.86 1.55
C ASP A 19 4.89 -21.81 0.65
N LEU A 20 4.67 -22.16 -0.62
CA LEU A 20 4.09 -21.29 -1.64
C LEU A 20 2.65 -20.87 -1.34
N ASP A 21 1.93 -21.64 -0.51
CA ASP A 21 0.54 -21.34 -0.16
C ASP A 21 0.43 -20.22 0.89
N THR A 22 1.56 -19.81 1.47
CA THR A 22 1.67 -18.65 2.38
C THR A 22 1.97 -17.34 1.66
N LEU A 23 2.27 -17.39 0.37
CA LEU A 23 2.69 -16.26 -0.45
C LEU A 23 1.53 -15.70 -1.27
N THR A 24 1.60 -14.40 -1.54
CA THR A 24 0.78 -13.78 -2.58
C THR A 24 1.10 -14.35 -3.96
N PRO A 25 0.18 -14.30 -4.93
CA PRO A 25 0.42 -14.88 -6.26
C PRO A 25 1.70 -14.36 -6.93
N ARG A 26 2.02 -13.07 -6.76
CA ARG A 26 3.24 -12.49 -7.31
C ARG A 26 4.51 -12.98 -6.63
N ALA A 27 4.50 -13.09 -5.30
CA ALA A 27 5.63 -13.64 -4.54
C ALA A 27 5.80 -15.15 -4.78
N ARG A 28 4.70 -15.87 -5.00
CA ARG A 28 4.69 -17.28 -5.41
C ARG A 28 5.37 -17.48 -6.76
N ALA A 29 4.97 -16.71 -7.78
CA ALA A 29 5.61 -16.80 -9.10
C ALA A 29 7.11 -16.43 -9.04
N LEU A 30 7.48 -15.48 -8.17
CA LEU A 30 8.89 -15.16 -7.91
C LEU A 30 9.65 -16.35 -7.28
N ALA A 31 9.06 -17.00 -6.28
CA ALA A 31 9.65 -18.16 -5.62
C ALA A 31 9.81 -19.35 -6.59
N GLU A 32 8.81 -19.62 -7.42
CA GLU A 32 8.88 -20.63 -8.48
C GLU A 32 9.98 -20.29 -9.49
N ALA A 33 10.09 -19.04 -9.93
CA ALA A 33 11.13 -18.60 -10.86
C ALA A 33 12.54 -18.81 -10.27
N ILE A 34 12.74 -18.47 -8.99
CA ILE A 34 14.01 -18.70 -8.30
C ILE A 34 14.28 -20.20 -8.15
N SER A 35 13.27 -21.00 -7.80
CA SER A 35 13.43 -22.45 -7.65
C SER A 35 13.82 -23.15 -8.96
N MET A 36 13.28 -22.68 -10.09
CA MET A 36 13.66 -23.17 -11.43
C MET A 36 15.04 -22.66 -11.88
N SER A 37 15.53 -21.56 -11.30
CA SER A 37 16.82 -20.96 -11.69
C SER A 37 18.00 -21.86 -11.36
N PHE A 38 19.12 -21.67 -12.05
CA PHE A 38 20.33 -22.46 -11.81
C PHE A 38 20.77 -22.34 -10.35
N GLY A 39 20.95 -23.50 -9.70
CA GLY A 39 21.31 -23.56 -8.28
C GLY A 39 20.22 -23.08 -7.33
N GLN A 40 18.98 -22.88 -7.78
CA GLN A 40 17.85 -22.37 -6.99
C GLN A 40 18.15 -21.01 -6.33
N GLN A 41 18.96 -20.18 -7.01
CA GLN A 41 19.45 -18.89 -6.53
C GLN A 41 18.77 -17.72 -7.24
N PRO A 42 18.69 -16.54 -6.61
CA PRO A 42 18.11 -15.32 -7.21
C PRO A 42 19.06 -14.68 -8.23
N LEU A 43 19.45 -15.40 -9.28
CA LEU A 43 20.38 -14.92 -10.32
C LEU A 43 19.75 -13.84 -11.22
N GLY A 44 18.44 -13.93 -11.40
CA GLY A 44 17.62 -12.99 -12.15
C GLY A 44 16.28 -13.62 -12.49
N VAL A 45 15.29 -12.80 -12.85
CA VAL A 45 13.93 -13.25 -13.17
C VAL A 45 13.44 -12.52 -14.40
N LEU A 46 12.94 -13.29 -15.37
CA LEU A 46 12.27 -12.72 -16.52
C LEU A 46 10.86 -12.31 -16.11
N CYS A 47 10.55 -11.04 -16.34
CA CYS A 47 9.21 -10.51 -16.17
C CYS A 47 8.59 -10.15 -17.52
N ASP A 48 7.30 -10.41 -17.64
CA ASP A 48 6.48 -9.83 -18.72
C ASP A 48 5.91 -8.49 -18.26
N THR A 49 5.49 -7.64 -19.19
CA THR A 49 4.95 -6.30 -18.92
C THR A 49 3.56 -6.07 -19.52
N ASP A 50 2.99 -7.08 -20.19
CA ASP A 50 1.78 -7.01 -21.04
C ASP A 50 1.90 -6.09 -22.25
N ARG A 51 3.03 -5.39 -22.37
CA ARG A 51 3.27 -4.42 -23.42
C ARG A 51 4.08 -5.04 -24.54
N THR A 52 3.99 -4.40 -25.68
CA THR A 52 4.86 -4.70 -26.82
C THR A 52 6.04 -3.75 -26.82
N LYS A 53 7.15 -4.14 -27.48
CA LYS A 53 8.33 -3.26 -27.58
C LYS A 53 8.01 -1.93 -28.25
N GLY A 54 7.03 -1.90 -29.16
CA GLY A 54 6.58 -0.71 -29.88
C GLY A 54 5.98 0.38 -28.98
N GLU A 55 5.39 0.00 -27.85
CA GLU A 55 4.80 0.94 -26.89
C GLU A 55 5.84 1.67 -26.04
N ASN A 56 7.11 1.26 -26.11
CA ASN A 56 8.20 1.99 -25.48
C ASN A 56 8.37 3.36 -26.18
N PRO A 57 8.31 4.49 -25.45
CA PRO A 57 8.47 5.82 -26.04
C PRO A 57 9.78 6.02 -26.80
N GLN A 58 10.81 5.22 -26.49
CA GLN A 58 12.11 5.26 -27.15
C GLN A 58 12.25 4.28 -28.33
N PHE A 59 11.18 3.55 -28.70
CA PHE A 59 11.24 2.49 -29.69
C PHE A 59 11.71 3.01 -31.07
N ALA A 60 11.02 4.02 -31.61
CA ALA A 60 11.33 4.59 -32.92
C ALA A 60 12.77 5.14 -32.99
N TYR A 61 13.27 5.70 -31.89
CA TYR A 61 14.65 6.17 -31.80
C TYR A 61 15.67 5.00 -31.86
N ARG A 62 15.35 3.86 -31.22
CA ARG A 62 16.27 2.71 -31.13
C ARG A 62 16.26 1.83 -32.38
N TYR A 63 15.11 1.67 -33.02
CA TYR A 63 14.90 0.69 -34.09
C TYR A 63 14.50 1.29 -35.44
N GLY A 64 14.29 2.60 -35.51
CA GLY A 64 13.90 3.29 -36.74
C GLY A 64 12.45 3.04 -37.14
N THR A 65 12.20 3.06 -38.46
CA THR A 65 10.89 2.82 -39.08
C THR A 65 10.99 1.76 -40.19
N GLY A 66 9.86 1.19 -40.59
CA GLY A 66 9.76 0.20 -41.68
C GLY A 66 9.48 -1.23 -41.19
N PRO A 67 9.39 -2.20 -42.13
CA PRO A 67 8.82 -3.54 -41.83
C PRO A 67 9.58 -4.32 -40.75
N GLN A 68 10.90 -4.17 -40.68
CA GLN A 68 11.70 -4.81 -39.63
C GLN A 68 11.44 -4.18 -38.25
N ALA A 69 11.29 -2.86 -38.18
CA ALA A 69 10.95 -2.17 -36.95
C ALA A 69 9.54 -2.56 -36.49
N GLU A 70 8.56 -2.68 -37.41
CA GLU A 70 7.21 -3.16 -37.10
C GLU A 70 7.21 -4.60 -36.55
N ALA A 71 8.02 -5.49 -37.13
CA ALA A 71 8.15 -6.86 -36.64
C ALA A 71 8.77 -6.92 -35.22
N ILE A 72 9.70 -6.03 -34.90
CA ILE A 72 10.26 -5.92 -33.54
C ILE A 72 9.24 -5.27 -32.60
N ALA A 73 8.51 -4.26 -33.08
CA ALA A 73 7.51 -3.53 -32.30
C ALA A 73 6.43 -4.46 -31.77
N ALA A 74 6.00 -5.44 -32.55
CA ALA A 74 4.99 -6.44 -32.17
C ALA A 74 5.47 -7.49 -31.17
N GLN A 75 6.77 -7.57 -30.86
CA GLN A 75 7.28 -8.53 -29.87
C GLN A 75 6.91 -8.10 -28.45
N PRO A 76 6.70 -9.06 -27.53
CA PRO A 76 6.47 -8.73 -26.12
C PRO A 76 7.68 -8.00 -25.52
N ASP A 77 7.42 -6.96 -24.73
CA ASP A 77 8.44 -6.27 -23.94
C ASP A 77 8.65 -7.05 -22.64
N ARG A 78 9.67 -7.91 -22.63
CA ARG A 78 10.08 -8.67 -21.46
C ARG A 78 11.31 -8.04 -20.83
N ARG A 79 11.30 -7.94 -19.50
CA ARG A 79 12.37 -7.31 -18.72
C ARG A 79 13.02 -8.32 -17.81
N PHE A 80 14.34 -8.39 -17.88
CA PHE A 80 15.12 -9.28 -17.03
C PHE A 80 15.59 -8.52 -15.80
N LEU A 81 15.06 -8.89 -14.63
CA LEU A 81 15.39 -8.27 -13.35
C LEU A 81 16.58 -9.00 -12.73
N THR A 82 17.70 -8.29 -12.56
CA THR A 82 18.95 -8.87 -12.05
C THR A 82 19.31 -8.41 -10.64
N HIS A 83 18.51 -7.51 -10.05
CA HIS A 83 18.81 -6.85 -8.77
C HIS A 83 18.17 -7.55 -7.55
N LEU A 84 17.85 -8.83 -7.65
CA LEU A 84 17.39 -9.63 -6.51
C LEU A 84 18.58 -9.90 -5.59
N THR A 85 18.71 -9.09 -4.54
CA THR A 85 19.85 -9.20 -3.62
C THR A 85 19.58 -10.31 -2.60
N PRO A 86 20.46 -11.32 -2.48
CA PRO A 86 20.34 -12.35 -1.46
C PRO A 86 20.17 -11.77 -0.04
N ILE A 87 19.50 -12.54 0.82
CA ILE A 87 19.40 -12.24 2.24
C ILE A 87 20.79 -12.44 2.87
N ARG A 88 21.23 -11.49 3.69
CA ARG A 88 22.43 -11.70 4.51
C ARG A 88 22.20 -12.86 5.47
N GLN A 89 23.22 -13.68 5.69
CA GLN A 89 23.13 -14.85 6.59
C GLN A 89 22.61 -14.50 7.99
N ASP A 90 22.98 -13.33 8.52
CA ASP A 90 22.61 -12.81 9.85
C ASP A 90 21.23 -12.12 9.90
N SER A 91 20.52 -12.02 8.78
CA SER A 91 19.26 -11.28 8.74
C SER A 91 18.15 -12.02 9.49
N PRO A 92 17.40 -11.33 10.38
CA PRO A 92 16.23 -11.93 11.05
C PRO A 92 15.02 -12.09 10.11
N ARG A 93 15.12 -11.60 8.87
CA ARG A 93 14.04 -11.67 7.88
C ARG A 93 13.82 -13.12 7.42
N SER A 94 12.59 -13.58 7.35
CA SER A 94 12.26 -14.91 6.80
C SER A 94 12.35 -14.94 5.27
N PRO A 95 12.48 -16.13 4.66
CA PRO A 95 12.37 -16.31 3.21
C PRO A 95 11.12 -15.67 2.60
N GLU A 96 9.95 -15.90 3.19
CA GLU A 96 8.65 -15.40 2.73
C GLU A 96 8.61 -13.87 2.81
N GLN A 97 9.11 -13.29 3.90
CA GLN A 97 9.22 -11.84 4.05
C GLN A 97 10.10 -11.21 2.98
N TRP A 98 11.20 -11.85 2.63
CA TRP A 98 12.08 -11.37 1.58
C TRP A 98 11.45 -11.52 0.20
N LEU A 99 10.76 -12.64 -0.08
CA LEU A 99 10.05 -12.86 -1.34
C LEU A 99 8.93 -11.83 -1.54
N GLU A 100 8.13 -11.57 -0.51
CA GLU A 100 7.09 -10.54 -0.56
C GLU A 100 7.67 -9.16 -0.80
N ALA A 101 8.73 -8.78 -0.08
CA ALA A 101 9.39 -7.49 -0.28
C ALA A 101 9.90 -7.33 -1.72
N ASN A 102 10.64 -8.33 -2.23
CA ASN A 102 11.18 -8.26 -3.61
C ASN A 102 10.08 -8.29 -4.66
N ALA A 103 9.02 -9.08 -4.45
CA ALA A 103 7.87 -9.11 -5.37
C ALA A 103 7.15 -7.77 -5.43
N ARG A 104 7.16 -6.97 -4.36
CA ARG A 104 6.58 -5.62 -4.35
C ARG A 104 7.52 -4.57 -4.92
N ASP A 105 8.83 -4.77 -4.89
CA ASP A 105 9.79 -3.91 -5.59
C ASP A 105 9.72 -4.05 -7.12
N ILE A 106 9.12 -5.13 -7.64
CA ILE A 106 8.82 -5.26 -9.07
C ILE A 106 7.77 -4.19 -9.46
N PRO A 107 8.00 -3.39 -10.52
CA PRO A 107 7.03 -2.40 -11.00
C PRO A 107 5.65 -3.01 -11.23
N LEU A 108 4.57 -2.34 -10.81
CA LEU A 108 3.21 -2.89 -10.75
C LEU A 108 2.76 -3.63 -12.02
N ASP A 109 3.08 -3.09 -13.21
CA ASP A 109 2.66 -3.66 -14.49
C ASP A 109 3.52 -4.87 -14.94
N TYR A 110 4.51 -5.28 -14.15
CA TYR A 110 5.44 -6.35 -14.50
C TYR A 110 5.16 -7.59 -13.64
N TRP A 111 5.33 -8.80 -14.15
CA TRP A 111 5.18 -10.00 -13.30
C TRP A 111 6.17 -11.11 -13.68
N PRO A 112 6.65 -11.90 -12.69
CA PRO A 112 7.54 -13.02 -12.94
C PRO A 112 6.91 -14.04 -13.89
N ILE A 113 7.66 -14.43 -14.93
CA ILE A 113 7.24 -15.48 -15.86
C ILE A 113 8.25 -16.62 -15.95
N ALA A 114 9.54 -16.40 -15.70
CA ALA A 114 10.56 -17.44 -15.79
C ALA A 114 11.76 -17.12 -14.90
N GLY A 115 12.46 -18.18 -14.46
CA GLY A 115 13.74 -18.08 -13.79
C GLY A 115 14.90 -17.79 -14.75
N ALA A 116 16.12 -18.12 -14.32
CA ALA A 116 17.33 -17.83 -15.06
C ALA A 116 18.36 -18.96 -15.05
N HIS A 117 19.00 -19.18 -16.19
CA HIS A 117 20.21 -20.01 -16.28
C HIS A 117 21.44 -19.28 -15.72
N SER A 118 21.50 -17.97 -15.88
CA SER A 118 22.60 -17.12 -15.41
C SER A 118 22.10 -15.69 -15.19
N ARG A 119 22.94 -14.81 -14.64
CA ARG A 119 22.62 -13.39 -14.45
C ARG A 119 22.31 -12.61 -15.74
N MET A 120 22.41 -13.23 -16.91
CA MET A 120 22.17 -12.60 -18.21
C MET A 120 21.21 -13.39 -19.11
N ARG A 121 20.85 -14.62 -18.72
CA ARG A 121 20.08 -15.53 -19.58
C ARG A 121 18.87 -16.08 -18.83
N PRO A 122 17.63 -15.71 -19.23
CA PRO A 122 16.43 -16.30 -18.66
C PRO A 122 16.23 -17.74 -19.11
N LEU A 123 15.40 -18.46 -18.38
CA LEU A 123 14.82 -19.72 -18.83
C LEU A 123 13.70 -19.46 -19.85
N GLU A 124 13.44 -20.44 -20.70
CA GLU A 124 12.30 -20.40 -21.64
C GLU A 124 11.02 -20.94 -20.99
N GLU A 125 11.16 -21.82 -20.00
CA GLU A 125 10.05 -22.44 -19.30
C GLU A 125 9.35 -21.44 -18.38
N ARG A 126 8.02 -21.38 -18.51
CA ARG A 126 7.18 -20.47 -17.74
C ARG A 126 6.84 -21.05 -16.38
N VAL A 127 6.86 -20.22 -15.33
CA VAL A 127 6.43 -20.65 -13.99
C VAL A 127 4.91 -20.89 -13.94
N PRO A 128 4.43 -21.89 -13.18
CA PRO A 128 3.00 -22.21 -13.08
C PRO A 128 2.13 -21.03 -12.65
N SER A 129 2.60 -20.22 -11.70
CA SER A 129 1.81 -19.13 -11.11
C SER A 129 1.88 -17.80 -11.88
N ALA A 130 2.44 -17.79 -13.09
CA ALA A 130 2.67 -16.57 -13.85
C ALA A 130 1.37 -15.81 -14.21
N ASP A 131 0.27 -16.51 -14.51
CA ASP A 131 -1.01 -15.84 -14.80
C ASP A 131 -1.63 -15.23 -13.53
N ALA A 132 -1.60 -15.97 -12.41
CA ALA A 132 -2.08 -15.45 -11.13
C ALA A 132 -1.23 -14.25 -10.66
N ALA A 133 0.07 -14.24 -10.94
CA ALA A 133 0.95 -13.10 -10.66
C ALA A 133 0.64 -11.86 -11.50
N ARG A 134 0.16 -12.04 -12.74
CA ARG A 134 -0.33 -10.92 -13.58
C ARG A 134 -1.56 -10.26 -12.97
N GLU A 135 -2.44 -11.06 -12.38
CA GLU A 135 -3.68 -10.58 -11.76
C GLU A 135 -3.44 -9.95 -10.36
N ASP A 136 -2.33 -10.28 -9.68
CA ASP A 136 -1.98 -9.69 -8.38
C ASP A 136 -1.41 -8.26 -8.53
N ARG A 137 -2.34 -7.33 -8.71
CA ARG A 137 -2.06 -5.88 -8.76
C ARG A 137 -2.23 -5.23 -7.39
N CYS A 138 -1.81 -5.91 -6.32
CA CYS A 138 -1.89 -5.35 -4.97
C CYS A 138 -0.69 -4.49 -4.61
N LEU A 139 -0.93 -3.43 -3.84
CA LEU A 139 0.04 -2.46 -3.38
C LEU A 139 0.14 -2.49 -1.85
N THR A 140 1.35 -2.28 -1.32
CA THR A 140 1.50 -1.93 0.10
C THR A 140 0.97 -0.51 0.34
N ARG A 141 0.75 -0.12 1.60
CA ARG A 141 0.33 1.26 1.93
C ARG A 141 1.28 2.30 1.34
N ASP A 142 2.59 2.06 1.46
CA ASP A 142 3.62 3.01 1.03
C ASP A 142 3.67 3.14 -0.50
N GLN A 143 3.15 2.15 -1.24
CA GLN A 143 2.94 2.22 -2.69
C GLN A 143 1.56 2.78 -3.07
N ALA A 144 0.52 2.49 -2.28
CA ALA A 144 -0.84 2.97 -2.51
C ALA A 144 -0.96 4.49 -2.39
N LEU A 145 -0.26 5.11 -1.42
CA LEU A 145 -0.24 6.57 -1.25
C LEU A 145 0.27 7.33 -2.49
N PRO A 146 1.47 7.05 -3.03
CA PRO A 146 1.93 7.69 -4.25
C PRO A 146 1.08 7.28 -5.46
N TYR A 147 0.55 6.05 -5.52
CA TYR A 147 -0.39 5.64 -6.56
C TYR A 147 -1.63 6.53 -6.60
N LEU A 148 -2.29 6.74 -5.45
CA LEU A 148 -3.45 7.64 -5.36
C LEU A 148 -3.09 9.06 -5.79
N ALA A 149 -1.95 9.59 -5.33
CA ALA A 149 -1.52 10.93 -5.68
C ALA A 149 -1.25 11.10 -7.18
N ASP A 150 -0.59 10.13 -7.82
CA ASP A 150 -0.29 10.17 -9.25
C ASP A 150 -1.55 9.97 -10.10
N LYS A 151 -2.32 8.92 -9.80
CA LYS A 151 -3.49 8.51 -10.58
C LYS A 151 -4.66 9.49 -10.49
N SER A 152 -4.77 10.22 -9.38
CA SER A 152 -5.78 11.28 -9.20
C SER A 152 -5.32 12.64 -9.73
N GLU A 153 -4.22 12.73 -10.49
CA GLU A 153 -3.61 14.00 -10.93
C GLU A 153 -3.35 14.96 -9.76
N ARG A 154 -2.95 14.40 -8.61
CA ARG A 154 -2.69 15.10 -7.34
C ARG A 154 -3.91 15.78 -6.71
N THR A 155 -5.13 15.38 -7.08
CA THR A 155 -6.35 15.85 -6.41
C THR A 155 -6.59 15.14 -5.08
N ILE A 156 -6.17 13.88 -4.93
CA ILE A 156 -6.24 13.12 -3.69
C ILE A 156 -4.82 12.95 -3.15
N ILE A 157 -4.45 13.80 -2.21
CA ILE A 157 -3.17 13.71 -1.48
C ILE A 157 -3.48 13.33 -0.04
N LEU A 158 -3.02 12.15 0.37
CA LEU A 158 -3.18 11.65 1.73
C LEU A 158 -1.81 11.51 2.39
N SER A 159 -1.68 12.01 3.61
CA SER A 159 -0.56 11.65 4.47
C SER A 159 -0.76 10.24 5.07
N PRO A 160 0.29 9.62 5.62
CA PRO A 160 0.15 8.37 6.35
C PRO A 160 -0.86 8.42 7.51
N ASP A 161 -0.95 9.54 8.24
CA ASP A 161 -1.88 9.65 9.37
C ASP A 161 -3.33 9.89 8.90
N ALA A 162 -3.52 10.70 7.84
CA ALA A 162 -4.82 10.85 7.20
C ALA A 162 -5.33 9.50 6.66
N TRP A 163 -4.45 8.70 6.07
CA TRP A 163 -4.78 7.35 5.62
C TRP A 163 -5.28 6.48 6.77
N ILE A 164 -4.53 6.39 7.88
CA ILE A 164 -4.92 5.59 9.05
C ILE A 164 -6.26 6.06 9.61
N LEU A 165 -6.45 7.38 9.72
CA LEU A 165 -7.70 7.98 10.19
C LEU A 165 -8.89 7.60 9.30
N LEU A 166 -8.76 7.80 7.99
CA LEU A 166 -9.84 7.55 7.03
C LEU A 166 -10.11 6.06 6.81
N GLN A 167 -9.08 5.21 6.93
CA GLN A 167 -9.24 3.76 6.93
C GLN A 167 -10.04 3.31 8.17
N LYS A 168 -9.70 3.79 9.37
CA LYS A 168 -10.48 3.50 10.59
C LYS A 168 -11.91 4.01 10.50
N ALA A 169 -12.12 5.11 9.78
CA ALA A 169 -13.43 5.69 9.52
C ALA A 169 -14.25 4.92 8.45
N GLY A 170 -13.67 3.91 7.80
CA GLY A 170 -14.30 3.17 6.71
C GLY A 170 -14.53 3.98 5.44
N ASN A 171 -13.78 5.07 5.23
CA ASN A 171 -13.86 5.89 4.02
C ASN A 171 -12.90 5.42 2.92
N ILE A 172 -11.68 5.00 3.30
CA ILE A 172 -10.73 4.39 2.37
C ILE A 172 -11.02 2.88 2.31
N PRO A 173 -10.89 2.23 1.14
CA PRO A 173 -11.03 0.78 1.02
C PRO A 173 -10.14 0.03 2.02
N GLY A 174 -10.68 -1.06 2.57
CA GLY A 174 -9.89 -1.99 3.37
C GLY A 174 -8.86 -2.72 2.51
N PRO A 175 -7.80 -3.27 3.12
CA PRO A 175 -6.90 -4.17 2.41
C PRO A 175 -7.67 -5.42 1.97
N ARG A 176 -7.41 -5.87 0.75
CA ARG A 176 -8.03 -7.08 0.18
C ARG A 176 -7.37 -8.35 0.68
N HIS A 177 -6.06 -8.26 0.91
CA HIS A 177 -5.23 -9.37 1.34
C HIS A 177 -4.25 -8.90 2.41
N TYR A 178 -3.72 -9.87 3.16
CA TYR A 178 -2.61 -9.66 4.06
C TYR A 178 -1.51 -10.66 3.73
N ALA A 179 -0.32 -10.16 3.44
CA ALA A 179 0.88 -10.97 3.26
C ALA A 179 1.64 -11.13 4.58
N VAL A 180 2.63 -12.03 4.59
CA VAL A 180 3.53 -12.25 5.73
C VAL A 180 2.75 -12.53 7.03
N GLY A 181 1.89 -13.55 6.99
CA GLY A 181 1.14 -13.99 8.17
C GLY A 181 0.24 -12.90 8.79
N GLY A 182 -0.30 -11.98 7.98
CA GLY A 182 -1.21 -10.94 8.47
C GLY A 182 -0.55 -9.57 8.71
N LEU A 183 0.77 -9.46 8.62
CA LEU A 183 1.49 -8.25 9.01
C LEU A 183 1.55 -7.18 7.91
N MET A 184 1.37 -7.57 6.66
CA MET A 184 1.49 -6.67 5.51
C MET A 184 0.14 -6.52 4.81
N PRO A 185 -0.66 -5.49 5.13
CA PRO A 185 -1.91 -5.22 4.43
C PRO A 185 -1.64 -4.79 2.99
N LEU A 186 -2.43 -5.31 2.06
CA LEU A 186 -2.30 -5.08 0.63
C LEU A 186 -3.63 -4.59 0.03
N TRP A 187 -3.56 -3.54 -0.77
CA TRP A 187 -4.71 -2.92 -1.43
C TRP A 187 -4.67 -3.19 -2.92
N HIS A 188 -5.78 -3.65 -3.47
CA HIS A 188 -5.88 -3.88 -4.90
C HIS A 188 -6.08 -2.54 -5.64
N VAL A 189 -5.44 -2.38 -6.79
CA VAL A 189 -5.54 -1.14 -7.59
C VAL A 189 -6.97 -0.82 -8.02
N ASP A 190 -7.79 -1.83 -8.32
CA ASP A 190 -9.19 -1.60 -8.69
C ASP A 190 -9.99 -0.93 -7.56
N ASP A 191 -9.72 -1.28 -6.30
CA ASP A 191 -10.38 -0.65 -5.15
C ASP A 191 -9.91 0.79 -4.96
N LEU A 192 -8.62 1.05 -5.23
CA LEU A 192 -8.05 2.40 -5.21
C LEU A 192 -8.58 3.25 -6.36
N ASP A 193 -8.70 2.69 -7.56
CA ASP A 193 -9.26 3.36 -8.73
C ASP A 193 -10.75 3.67 -8.53
N ALA A 194 -11.51 2.72 -7.96
CA ALA A 194 -12.90 2.96 -7.56
C ALA A 194 -12.99 4.08 -6.51
N TYR A 195 -12.06 4.11 -5.55
CA TYR A 195 -11.98 5.20 -4.58
C TYR A 195 -11.62 6.54 -5.24
N ILE A 196 -10.72 6.59 -6.21
CA ILE A 196 -10.40 7.82 -6.96
C ILE A 196 -11.62 8.31 -7.76
N ALA A 197 -12.30 7.40 -8.45
CA ALA A 197 -13.44 7.69 -9.32
C ALA A 197 -14.75 7.97 -8.57
N ARG A 198 -14.77 7.79 -7.24
CA ARG A 198 -15.97 8.01 -6.44
C ARG A 198 -16.46 9.45 -6.59
N ASP A 199 -17.78 9.61 -6.59
CA ASP A 199 -18.37 10.95 -6.52
C ASP A 199 -18.25 11.50 -5.10
N TYR A 200 -17.88 12.78 -4.99
CA TYR A 200 -17.80 13.47 -3.72
C TYR A 200 -18.04 14.98 -3.89
N GLU A 201 -18.76 15.55 -2.93
CA GLU A 201 -18.94 16.99 -2.84
C GLU A 201 -17.62 17.66 -2.42
N ARG A 202 -17.38 18.87 -2.93
CA ARG A 202 -16.21 19.69 -2.59
C ARG A 202 -16.63 20.83 -1.68
N TRP A 203 -16.25 20.76 -0.41
CA TRP A 203 -16.55 21.79 0.59
C TRP A 203 -15.47 22.85 0.69
N THR A 204 -15.86 24.11 0.71
CA THR A 204 -14.96 25.20 1.11
C THR A 204 -14.62 25.12 2.60
N VAL A 205 -13.58 25.84 3.03
CA VAL A 205 -13.24 25.95 4.46
C VAL A 205 -14.43 26.48 5.27
N SER A 206 -15.18 27.44 4.71
CA SER A 206 -16.38 27.98 5.33
C SER A 206 -17.47 26.91 5.52
N GLN A 207 -17.74 26.07 4.53
CA GLN A 207 -18.67 24.94 4.66
C GLN A 207 -18.20 23.90 5.68
N VAL A 208 -16.88 23.61 5.71
CA VAL A 208 -16.30 22.75 6.75
C VAL A 208 -16.51 23.36 8.14
N ALA A 209 -16.32 24.67 8.30
CA ALA A 209 -16.51 25.35 9.59
C ALA A 209 -17.95 25.23 10.08
N GLU A 210 -18.92 25.45 9.18
CA GLU A 210 -20.34 25.27 9.45
C GLU A 210 -20.66 23.83 9.86
N TYR A 211 -20.22 22.84 9.07
CA TYR A 211 -20.43 21.42 9.38
C TYR A 211 -19.84 21.01 10.74
N LEU A 212 -18.69 21.59 11.12
CA LEU A 212 -18.05 21.33 12.41
C LEU A 212 -18.66 22.15 13.58
N GLY A 213 -19.63 23.02 13.31
CA GLY A 213 -20.28 23.86 14.31
C GLY A 213 -19.41 25.02 14.83
N TYR A 214 -18.40 25.45 14.06
CA TYR A 214 -17.62 26.64 14.40
C TYR A 214 -18.35 27.91 13.95
N SER A 215 -18.41 28.91 14.81
CA SER A 215 -19.08 30.19 14.55
C SER A 215 -18.21 31.40 14.91
N GLY A 216 -18.61 32.59 14.42
CA GLY A 216 -17.92 33.85 14.66
C GLY A 216 -16.73 34.14 13.73
N PRO A 217 -16.02 35.27 13.93
CA PRO A 217 -14.97 35.73 13.03
C PRO A 217 -13.79 34.77 12.86
N SER A 218 -13.60 33.83 13.78
CA SER A 218 -12.51 32.85 13.78
C SER A 218 -12.93 31.44 13.31
N ALA A 219 -14.18 31.26 12.85
CA ALA A 219 -14.73 29.95 12.50
C ALA A 219 -13.88 29.21 11.44
N THR A 220 -13.55 29.89 10.34
CA THR A 220 -12.73 29.34 9.26
C THR A 220 -11.29 29.04 9.70
N GLY A 221 -10.73 29.86 10.59
CA GLY A 221 -9.42 29.62 11.19
C GLY A 221 -9.40 28.35 12.04
N SER A 222 -10.45 28.11 12.83
CA SER A 222 -10.61 26.89 13.62
C SER A 222 -10.78 25.65 12.74
N ALA A 223 -11.57 25.76 11.67
CA ALA A 223 -11.72 24.70 10.68
C ALA A 223 -10.38 24.31 10.02
N ARG A 224 -9.56 25.29 9.60
CA ARG A 224 -8.23 25.02 9.03
C ARG A 224 -7.31 24.29 10.01
N ARG A 225 -7.29 24.69 11.28
CA ARG A 225 -6.51 23.98 12.31
C ARG A 225 -6.98 22.54 12.47
N GLN A 226 -8.28 22.30 12.42
CA GLN A 226 -8.83 20.96 12.56
C GLN A 226 -8.55 20.08 11.34
N LEU A 227 -8.66 20.62 10.12
CA LEU A 227 -8.26 19.94 8.87
C LEU A 227 -6.77 19.59 8.88
N SER A 228 -5.92 20.51 9.36
CA SER A 228 -4.49 20.28 9.53
C SER A 228 -4.19 19.19 10.56
N ARG A 229 -4.92 19.13 11.68
CA ARG A 229 -4.78 18.05 12.68
C ARG A 229 -5.17 16.67 12.15
N TRP A 230 -6.05 16.63 11.16
CA TRP A 230 -6.42 15.43 10.44
C TRP A 230 -5.54 15.15 9.22
N GLU A 231 -4.60 16.05 8.94
CA GLU A 231 -3.72 16.01 7.78
C GLU A 231 -4.46 15.88 6.45
N LEU A 232 -5.67 16.42 6.36
CA LEU A 232 -6.44 16.46 5.11
C LEU A 232 -5.92 17.60 4.23
N ALA A 233 -5.44 17.24 3.04
CA ALA A 233 -5.04 18.20 2.02
C ALA A 233 -6.26 18.75 1.26
N PRO A 234 -6.19 19.99 0.76
CA PRO A 234 -7.20 20.49 -0.17
C PRO A 234 -7.09 19.76 -1.52
N VAL A 235 -8.25 19.48 -2.12
CA VAL A 235 -8.37 18.84 -3.44
C VAL A 235 -8.07 19.83 -4.55
N ASP A 236 -8.57 21.06 -4.39
CA ASP A 236 -8.36 22.16 -5.31
C ASP A 236 -8.64 23.51 -4.62
N ARG A 237 -8.74 24.57 -5.43
CA ARG A 237 -9.12 25.91 -4.99
C ARG A 237 -10.26 26.44 -5.85
N GLN A 238 -11.21 27.15 -5.25
CA GLN A 238 -12.22 27.89 -6.00
C GLN A 238 -11.56 28.88 -6.99
N PRO A 239 -12.22 29.14 -8.13
CA PRO A 239 -11.71 30.12 -9.09
C PRO A 239 -11.64 31.53 -8.49
N GLY A 240 -10.68 32.33 -8.96
CA GLY A 240 -10.49 33.73 -8.58
C GLY A 240 -9.41 33.96 -7.52
N ARG A 241 -8.94 35.21 -7.42
CA ARG A 241 -7.80 35.61 -6.55
C ARG A 241 -8.06 35.32 -5.07
N ALA A 242 -9.32 35.38 -4.65
CA ALA A 242 -9.78 35.15 -3.28
C ALA A 242 -10.42 33.78 -3.06
N GLY A 243 -10.34 32.86 -4.04
CA GLY A 243 -11.00 31.56 -3.94
C GLY A 243 -10.54 30.77 -2.71
N GLU A 244 -11.48 30.11 -2.03
CA GLU A 244 -11.19 29.23 -0.91
C GLU A 244 -10.66 27.87 -1.38
N ASN A 245 -9.79 27.26 -0.59
CA ASN A 245 -9.42 25.85 -0.76
C ASN A 245 -10.67 24.97 -0.56
N ARG A 246 -10.82 23.94 -1.38
CA ARG A 246 -11.90 22.96 -1.23
C ARG A 246 -11.38 21.60 -0.82
N TYR A 247 -12.17 20.90 -0.01
CA TYR A 247 -11.86 19.61 0.59
C TYR A 247 -12.94 18.60 0.19
N ALA A 248 -12.56 17.32 0.10
CA ALA A 248 -13.52 16.26 -0.14
C ALA A 248 -14.44 16.11 1.09
N ALA A 249 -15.74 16.35 0.91
CA ALA A 249 -16.73 16.39 1.97
C ALA A 249 -16.82 15.05 2.72
N ASP A 250 -16.78 13.94 1.98
CA ASP A 250 -16.83 12.59 2.52
C ASP A 250 -15.65 12.30 3.47
N GLN A 251 -14.44 12.75 3.13
CA GLN A 251 -13.26 12.63 3.99
C GLN A 251 -13.40 13.46 5.27
N VAL A 252 -13.91 14.69 5.15
CA VAL A 252 -14.19 15.57 6.32
C VAL A 252 -15.22 14.92 7.24
N GLN A 253 -16.30 14.39 6.67
CA GLN A 253 -17.36 13.70 7.41
C GLN A 253 -16.84 12.42 8.08
N ALA A 254 -16.03 11.63 7.38
CA ALA A 254 -15.41 10.42 7.90
C ALA A 254 -14.45 10.73 9.06
N ALA A 255 -13.54 11.69 8.87
CA ALA A 255 -12.64 12.16 9.91
C ALA A 255 -13.39 12.73 11.12
N HIS A 256 -14.53 13.40 10.90
CA HIS A 256 -15.41 13.87 11.96
C HIS A 256 -15.97 12.74 12.81
N ARG A 257 -16.52 11.71 12.15
CA ARG A 257 -17.10 10.53 12.82
C ARG A 257 -16.06 9.71 13.58
N ALA A 258 -14.85 9.59 13.03
CA ALA A 258 -13.76 8.83 13.63
C ALA A 258 -12.98 9.57 14.73
N ARG A 259 -13.40 10.78 15.11
CA ARG A 259 -12.78 11.50 16.23
C ARG A 259 -12.82 10.61 17.48
N PRO A 260 -11.68 10.39 18.16
CA PRO A 260 -11.69 9.80 19.49
C PRO A 260 -12.66 10.62 20.33
N GLY A 261 -13.71 9.98 20.85
CA GLY A 261 -14.68 10.65 21.71
C GLY A 261 -13.93 11.47 22.75
N LYS A 262 -14.36 12.71 23.00
CA LYS A 262 -13.72 13.61 23.97
C LYS A 262 -13.45 12.82 25.25
N GLY A 263 -12.20 12.37 25.43
CA GLY A 263 -11.80 11.64 26.62
C GLY A 263 -12.27 12.46 27.80
N ARG A 264 -13.02 11.83 28.71
CA ARG A 264 -13.71 12.39 29.89
C ARG A 264 -13.14 13.72 30.40
N HIS A 265 -13.41 14.81 29.69
CA HIS A 265 -13.10 16.17 30.13
C HIS A 265 -14.24 16.73 31.00
N GLY A 266 -15.22 15.87 31.32
CA GLY A 266 -16.27 16.09 32.31
C GLY A 266 -16.07 15.27 33.59
N ALA A 267 -14.84 14.92 33.97
CA ALA A 267 -14.60 14.69 35.39
C ALA A 267 -14.80 16.05 36.07
N GLU A 268 -15.87 16.19 36.87
CA GLU A 268 -16.09 17.37 37.69
C GLU A 268 -14.79 17.68 38.45
N ARG A 269 -14.22 18.83 38.15
CA ARG A 269 -13.14 19.35 38.98
C ARG A 269 -13.82 19.87 40.25
N ALA A 270 -13.68 19.15 41.35
CA ALA A 270 -13.93 19.75 42.66
C ALA A 270 -13.05 21.02 42.78
N GLY A 271 -13.59 22.07 43.40
CA GLY A 271 -13.12 23.48 43.37
C GLY A 271 -11.69 23.76 43.81
N GLY A 272 -10.71 23.21 43.09
CA GLY A 272 -9.27 23.30 43.39
C GLY A 272 -8.36 22.66 42.33
N GLY A 273 -8.87 22.26 41.16
CA GLY A 273 -8.03 21.90 40.01
C GLY A 273 -7.30 20.56 40.06
N ARG A 274 -7.50 19.72 41.08
CA ARG A 274 -7.04 18.32 41.09
C ARG A 274 -8.13 17.38 40.59
N PHE A 275 -7.72 16.40 39.79
CA PHE A 275 -8.57 15.26 39.45
C PHE A 275 -8.81 14.45 40.72
N THR A 276 -10.08 14.22 41.07
CA THR A 276 -10.43 13.27 42.12
C THR A 276 -10.10 11.87 41.62
N ALA A 277 -9.12 11.23 42.25
CA ALA A 277 -9.02 9.79 42.17
C ALA A 277 -10.31 9.23 42.78
N SER A 278 -11.02 8.39 42.04
CA SER A 278 -12.09 7.59 42.61
C SER A 278 -11.43 6.66 43.62
N ASP A 279 -11.59 6.97 44.90
CA ASP A 279 -11.30 6.07 46.01
C ASP A 279 -12.17 4.83 45.85
N SER A 280 -11.62 3.82 45.17
CA SER A 280 -12.00 2.43 45.37
C SER A 280 -11.37 1.99 46.70
N THR A 281 -11.94 2.49 47.80
CA THR A 281 -11.61 2.02 49.14
C THR A 281 -12.32 0.70 49.39
N ALA A 282 -11.48 -0.27 49.76
CA ALA A 282 -11.76 -1.54 50.41
C ALA A 282 -13.13 -1.65 51.11
N ALA A 283 -13.87 -2.69 50.77
CA ALA A 283 -14.73 -3.36 51.74
C ALA A 283 -13.92 -4.49 52.37
N GLU A 284 -13.52 -4.25 53.62
CA GLU A 284 -12.95 -5.23 54.52
C GLU A 284 -13.89 -6.43 54.72
N THR A 285 -13.25 -7.60 54.71
CA THR A 285 -13.46 -8.73 55.63
C THR A 285 -14.48 -8.52 56.76
N SER A 286 -15.45 -9.43 56.81
CA SER A 286 -16.13 -9.84 58.04
C SER A 286 -16.04 -11.35 58.13
N GLU A 287 -15.27 -11.85 59.11
CA GLU A 287 -15.36 -13.20 59.64
C GLU A 287 -16.77 -13.41 60.24
N GLU A 288 -17.40 -14.57 60.00
CA GLU A 288 -18.25 -15.20 61.02
C GLU A 288 -18.33 -16.72 60.81
N SER A 289 -18.17 -17.43 61.93
CA SER A 289 -17.92 -18.86 62.11
C SER A 289 -19.15 -19.76 61.89
N ALA A 290 -18.94 -20.94 61.30
CA ALA A 290 -19.46 -22.26 61.72
C ALA A 290 -18.94 -23.37 60.80
#